data_AF-F3GEE1-F1
#
_entry.id   AF-F3GEE1-F1
#
_cell.length_a   1.000
_cell.length_b   1.000
_cell.length_c   1.000
_cell.angle_alpha   90.00
_cell.angle_beta   90.00
_cell.angle_gamma   90.00
#
_symmetry.space_group_name_H-M   'P 1'
#
loop_
_entity.id
_entity.type
_entity.pdbx_description
1 polymer ?
#
loop_
_entity_poly.entity_id
_entity_poly.type
_entity_poly.pdbx_seq_one_letter_code
_entity_poly.pdbx_strand_id
1 'polypeptide(L)' 'GRSRLVGDVDFASATEVASAITPVPGGVGPMTIAFLMKNTVTAARQQAHAQRSQPEAVCLSTC' A
#
# COMPACT_ATOMS: atom_id res chain seq x y z
N GLY A 1 25.42 -11.82 16.94
CA GLY A 1 24.97 -12.48 15.70
C GLY A 1 24.15 -11.49 14.90
N ARG A 2 24.44 -11.30 13.61
CA ARG A 2 23.65 -10.41 12.73
C ARG A 2 22.76 -11.29 11.86
N SER A 3 21.44 -11.18 12.05
CA SER A 3 20.47 -11.82 11.14
C SER A 3 20.43 -11.04 9.83
N ARG A 4 20.51 -11.76 8.71
CA ARG A 4 20.34 -11.20 7.35
C ARG A 4 18.88 -11.33 6.95
N LEU A 5 18.31 -10.26 6.39
CA LEU A 5 16.99 -10.33 5.77
C LEU A 5 17.13 -10.98 4.39
N VAL A 6 16.46 -12.13 4.21
CA VAL A 6 16.47 -12.94 2.98
C VAL A 6 15.02 -13.13 2.55
N GLY A 7 14.76 -13.14 1.25
CA GLY A 7 13.42 -13.39 0.69
C GLY A 7 13.13 -14.89 0.53
N ASP A 8 11.93 -15.22 0.07
CA ASP A 8 11.47 -16.61 -0.06
C ASP A 8 12.07 -17.37 -1.25
N VAL A 9 12.70 -16.64 -2.18
CA VAL A 9 13.22 -17.17 -3.45
C VAL A 9 14.75 -17.19 -3.44
N ASP A 10 15.34 -18.26 -3.97
CA ASP A 10 16.76 -18.26 -4.31
C ASP A 10 17.03 -17.31 -5.49
N PHE A 11 17.60 -16.16 -5.16
CA PHE A 11 17.82 -15.07 -6.12
C PHE A 11 18.80 -15.46 -7.25
N ALA A 12 19.77 -16.33 -6.96
CA ALA A 12 20.81 -16.70 -7.92
C ALA A 12 20.27 -17.59 -9.05
N SER A 13 19.49 -18.61 -8.73
CA SER A 13 18.86 -19.45 -9.75
C SER A 13 17.71 -18.72 -10.46
N ALA A 14 16.92 -17.91 -9.73
CA ALA A 14 15.77 -17.22 -10.31
C ALA A 14 16.15 -16.11 -11.30
N THR A 15 17.29 -15.43 -11.11
CA THR A 15 17.70 -14.32 -12.00
C THR A 15 18.09 -14.77 -13.42
N GLU A 16 18.39 -16.06 -13.62
CA GLU A 16 18.75 -16.60 -14.94
C GLU A 16 17.53 -16.83 -15.83
N VAL A 17 16.35 -17.03 -15.22
CA VAL A 17 15.11 -17.38 -15.91
C VAL A 17 14.11 -16.22 -15.91
N ALA A 18 14.05 -15.44 -14.84
CA ALA A 18 13.07 -14.37 -14.69
C ALA A 18 13.43 -13.14 -15.54
N SER A 19 12.45 -12.58 -16.26
CA SER A 19 12.62 -11.32 -16.99
C SER A 19 12.68 -10.09 -16.07
N ALA A 20 12.14 -10.19 -14.86
CA ALA A 20 12.24 -9.20 -13.79
C ALA A 20 12.16 -9.90 -12.43
N ILE A 21 12.98 -9.43 -11.47
CA ILE A 21 13.05 -9.97 -10.12
C ILE A 21 13.15 -8.82 -9.11
N THR A 22 12.48 -8.95 -7.95
CA THR A 22 12.53 -7.93 -6.89
C THR A 22 13.58 -8.31 -5.84
N PRO A 23 14.52 -7.40 -5.50
CA PRO A 23 15.56 -7.71 -4.53
C PRO A 23 15.01 -7.71 -3.10
N VAL A 24 15.59 -8.53 -2.24
CA VAL A 24 15.38 -8.49 -0.80
C VAL A 24 16.73 -8.30 -0.11
N PRO A 25 16.91 -7.24 0.70
CA PRO A 25 15.95 -6.18 1.05
C PRO A 25 15.71 -5.15 -0.09
N GLY A 26 14.63 -4.37 0.03
CA GLY A 26 14.39 -3.17 -0.79
C GLY A 26 13.37 -3.30 -1.93
N GLY A 27 12.82 -4.48 -2.19
CA GLY A 27 11.80 -4.71 -3.21
C GLY A 27 10.38 -4.39 -2.72
N VAL A 28 9.66 -5.43 -2.27
CA VAL A 28 8.22 -5.32 -1.96
C VAL A 28 7.90 -4.50 -0.70
N GLY A 29 8.79 -4.50 0.30
CA GLY A 29 8.55 -3.83 1.59
C GLY A 29 8.24 -2.33 1.48
N PRO A 30 9.10 -1.51 0.82
CA PRO A 30 8.81 -0.10 0.59
C PRO A 30 7.52 0.14 -0.21
N MET A 31 7.20 -0.73 -1.17
CA MET A 31 5.97 -0.63 -1.96
C MET A 31 4.71 -0.87 -1.11
N THR A 32 4.77 -1.74 -0.10
CA THR A 32 3.65 -1.94 0.83
C THR A 32 3.30 -0.65 1.57
N ILE A 33 4.30 0.07 2.09
CA ILE A 33 4.09 1.33 2.80
C ILE A 33 3.53 2.38 1.82
N ALA A 34 4.11 2.48 0.63
CA ALA A 34 3.64 3.43 -0.38
C ALA A 34 2.18 3.19 -0.78
N PHE A 35 1.79 1.94 -1.00
CA PHE A 35 0.42 1.60 -1.39
C PHE A 35 -0.58 1.71 -0.24
N LEU A 36 -0.18 1.42 1.00
CA LEU A 36 -1.01 1.73 2.16
C LEU A 36 -1.37 3.23 2.17
N MET A 37 -0.37 4.11 2.08
CA MET A 37 -0.60 5.55 2.07
C MET A 37 -1.46 6.00 0.89
N LYS A 38 -1.19 5.48 -0.32
CA LYS A 38 -1.99 5.76 -1.51
C LYS A 38 -3.45 5.37 -1.32
N ASN A 39 -3.70 4.18 -0.77
CA ASN A 39 -5.05 3.68 -0.54
C ASN A 39 -5.78 4.53 0.51
N THR A 40 -5.09 4.89 1.59
CA THR A 40 -5.65 5.78 2.62
C THR A 40 -6.04 7.15 2.06
N VAL A 41 -5.18 7.78 1.26
CA VAL A 41 -5.49 9.08 0.62
C VAL A 41 -6.66 8.95 -0.35
N THR A 42 -6.71 7.86 -1.11
CA THR A 42 -7.80 7.60 -2.07
C THR A 42 -9.14 7.43 -1.35
N ALA A 43 -9.17 6.63 -0.27
CA ALA A 43 -10.36 6.43 0.54
C ALA A 43 -10.82 7.73 1.20
N ALA A 44 -9.91 8.53 1.77
CA ALA A 44 -10.23 9.81 2.39
C ALA A 44 -10.86 10.80 1.37
N ARG A 45 -10.31 10.89 0.15
CA ARG A 45 -10.90 11.71 -0.92
C ARG A 45 -12.29 11.22 -1.29
N GLN A 46 -12.49 9.91 -1.46
CA GLN A 46 -13.79 9.33 -1.79
C GLN A 46 -14.83 9.61 -0.69
N GLN A 47 -14.47 9.50 0.58
CA GLN A 47 -15.35 9.83 1.70
C GLN A 47 -15.73 11.32 1.71
N ALA A 48 -14.76 12.21 1.50
CA ALA A 48 -15.02 13.66 1.43
C ALA A 48 -15.92 14.03 0.24
N HIS A 49 -15.76 13.37 -0.92
CA HIS A 49 -16.62 13.59 -2.09
C HIS A 49 -18.03 13.00 -1.90
N ALA A 50 -18.16 11.83 -1.27
CA ALA A 50 -19.46 11.24 -0.94
C ALA A 50 -20.25 12.10 0.06
N GLN A 51 -19.56 12.73 1.02
CA GLN A 51 -20.16 13.66 2.00
C GLN A 51 -20.65 14.98 1.38
N ARG A 52 -20.09 15.41 0.24
CA ARG A 52 -20.53 16.62 -0.48
C ARG A 52 -21.83 16.45 -1.26
N SER A 53 -22.17 15.22 -1.62
CA SER A 53 -23.37 14.88 -2.41
C SER A 53 -24.57 14.50 -1.54
N GLN A 54 -24.39 14.41 -0.22
CA GLN A 54 -25.45 14.16 0.75
C GLN A 54 -25.66 15.43 1.59
N PRO A 55 -26.64 16.28 1.25
CA PRO A 55 -27.06 17.37 2.14
C PRO A 55 -27.66 16.88 3.47
N GLU A 56 -27.78 15.56 3.70
CA GLU A 56 -28.39 14.97 4.90
C GLU A 56 -27.43 14.65 6.07
N ALA A 57 -26.11 14.85 5.94
CA ALA A 57 -25.23 14.81 7.11
C ALA A 57 -25.41 16.05 8.03
N VAL A 58 -26.17 17.06 7.59
CA VAL A 58 -26.75 18.12 8.43
C VAL A 58 -27.97 17.57 9.16
N CYS A 59 -27.79 16.53 9.97
CA CYS A 59 -28.78 16.14 10.98
C CYS A 59 -28.07 15.57 12.22
N LEU A 60 -27.05 16.30 12.69
CA LEU A 60 -26.47 16.09 14.01
C LEU A 60 -26.42 17.39 14.83
N SER A 61 -27.17 18.43 14.43
CA SER A 61 -27.15 19.73 15.12
C SER A 61 -28.50 20.38 15.39
N THR A 62 -29.64 19.85 14.96
CA THR A 62 -30.96 20.41 15.32
C THR A 62 -32.00 19.32 15.49
N CYS A 63 -31.89 18.60 16.61
CA CYS A 63 -32.96 18.12 17.50
C CYS A 63 -32.31 17.36 18.66
#